data_AF-B6VK59-F1
#
_entry.id   AF-B6VK59-F1
#
_cell.length_a   1.000
_cell.length_b   1.000
_cell.length_c   1.000
_cell.angle_alpha   90.00
_cell.angle_beta   90.00
_cell.angle_gamma   90.00
#
_symmetry.space_group_name_H-M   'P 1'
#
loop_
_entity.id
_entity.type
_entity.pdbx_description
1 polymer ?
#
loop_
_entity_poly.entity_id
_entity_poly.type
_entity_poly.pdbx_seq_one_letter_code
_entity_poly.pdbx_strand_id
1 'polypeptide(L)'
;MKKCMLGALLLGIAFAANAGSGADKSIELTDQECIAKWDMSSASRSCDALIWKIGDTTCAITALCRVAHGPVVENGTRFFPYSKVSQLVNCDGYLKTYGC
;
A
#
# COMPACT_ATOMS: atom_id res chain seq x y z
N MET A 1 25.59 -48.99 -18.55
CA MET A 1 26.15 -47.95 -19.42
C MET A 1 26.73 -46.85 -18.54
N LYS A 2 28.02 -46.52 -18.73
CA LYS A 2 28.74 -45.42 -18.10
C LYS A 2 28.12 -44.08 -18.49
N LYS A 3 28.01 -43.13 -17.54
CA LYS A 3 28.70 -41.82 -17.56
C LYS A 3 28.25 -40.98 -16.35
N CYS A 4 29.14 -40.88 -15.36
CA CYS A 4 29.22 -39.75 -14.44
C CYS A 4 29.69 -38.51 -15.22
N MET A 5 29.10 -37.34 -14.96
CA MET A 5 29.74 -36.01 -14.95
C MET A 5 28.82 -35.09 -14.14
N LEU A 6 29.08 -34.87 -12.85
CA LEU A 6 29.73 -33.66 -12.32
C LEU A 6 29.73 -32.47 -13.29
N GLY A 7 28.84 -31.53 -13.04
CA GLY A 7 28.91 -30.17 -13.55
C GLY A 7 28.83 -29.20 -12.38
N ALA A 8 29.99 -28.92 -11.77
CA ALA A 8 30.15 -27.75 -10.91
C ALA A 8 30.50 -26.56 -11.81
N LEU A 9 29.68 -25.53 -11.81
CA LEU A 9 30.09 -24.20 -12.25
C LEU A 9 29.66 -23.19 -11.19
N LEU A 10 30.58 -22.96 -10.25
CA LEU A 10 30.57 -21.80 -9.35
C LEU A 10 30.84 -20.57 -10.21
N LEU A 11 29.82 -19.79 -10.53
CA LEU A 11 29.98 -18.40 -10.94
C LEU A 11 29.67 -17.55 -9.70
N GLY A 12 30.73 -17.26 -8.95
CA GLY A 12 30.72 -16.26 -7.90
C GLY A 12 30.44 -14.90 -8.53
N ILE A 13 29.22 -14.40 -8.35
CA ILE A 13 28.91 -13.01 -8.64
C ILE A 13 29.33 -12.23 -7.39
N ALA A 14 30.50 -11.60 -7.47
CA ALA A 14 30.88 -10.59 -6.50
C ALA A 14 29.86 -9.45 -6.60
N PHE A 15 28.95 -9.34 -5.63
CA PHE A 15 28.19 -8.12 -5.45
C PHE A 15 29.19 -7.05 -5.02
N ALA A 16 29.61 -6.22 -5.97
CA ALA A 16 30.22 -4.95 -5.65
C ALA A 16 29.20 -4.17 -4.83
N ALA A 17 29.42 -4.10 -3.51
CA ALA A 17 28.70 -3.20 -2.63
C ALA A 17 29.05 -1.78 -3.07
N ASN A 18 28.22 -1.20 -3.94
CA ASN A 18 28.33 0.21 -4.23
C ASN A 18 27.84 0.94 -2.97
N ALA A 19 28.79 1.35 -2.13
CA ALA A 19 28.58 2.32 -1.06
C ALA A 19 28.24 3.67 -1.71
N GLY A 20 27.02 3.77 -2.24
CA GLY A 20 26.42 5.02 -2.66
C GLY A 20 26.07 5.80 -1.40
N SER A 21 26.85 6.84 -1.14
CA SER A 21 26.62 7.92 -0.18
C SER A 21 25.13 8.08 0.14
N GLY A 22 24.74 7.63 1.33
CA GLY A 22 23.40 7.79 1.88
C GLY A 22 23.13 9.26 2.19
N ALA A 23 22.91 10.06 1.16
CA ALA A 23 21.98 11.16 1.30
C ALA A 23 20.64 10.51 1.63
N ASP A 24 20.14 10.76 2.83
CA ASP A 24 18.80 10.40 3.28
C ASP A 24 17.79 11.04 2.32
N LYS A 25 17.56 10.36 1.19
CA LYS A 25 16.56 10.74 0.23
C LYS A 25 15.26 10.36 0.90
N SER A 26 14.64 11.32 1.57
CA SER A 26 13.28 11.16 2.07
C SER A 26 12.47 10.61 0.91
N ILE A 27 11.99 9.38 1.05
CA ILE A 27 11.15 8.74 0.03
C ILE A 27 9.90 9.61 -0.01
N GLU A 28 9.81 10.47 -1.02
CA GLU A 28 8.68 11.36 -1.21
C GLU A 28 7.46 10.49 -1.47
N LEU A 29 6.46 10.58 -0.59
CA LEU A 29 5.19 9.89 -0.77
C LEU A 29 4.60 10.28 -2.12
N THR A 30 4.05 9.30 -2.82
CA THR A 30 3.37 9.44 -4.12
C THR A 30 1.89 9.06 -4.01
N ASP A 31 1.06 9.53 -4.96
CA ASP A 31 -0.34 9.11 -5.08
C ASP A 31 -0.46 7.58 -5.18
N GLN A 32 0.46 6.95 -5.92
CA GLN A 32 0.48 5.51 -6.15
C GLN A 32 0.74 4.73 -4.86
N GLU A 33 1.57 5.25 -3.95
CA GLU A 33 1.78 4.62 -2.66
C GLU A 33 0.54 4.72 -1.77
N CYS A 34 -0.16 5.86 -1.79
CA CYS A 34 -1.45 6.00 -1.11
C CYS A 34 -2.50 5.01 -1.64
N ILE A 35 -2.60 4.86 -2.97
CA ILE A 35 -3.48 3.88 -3.62
C ILE A 35 -3.09 2.45 -3.22
N ALA A 36 -1.79 2.11 -3.30
CA ALA A 36 -1.31 0.78 -2.92
C ALA A 36 -1.62 0.46 -1.45
N LYS A 37 -1.50 1.43 -0.53
CA LYS A 37 -1.88 1.22 0.87
C LYS A 37 -3.38 1.07 1.07
N TRP A 38 -4.19 1.79 0.28
CA TRP A 38 -5.64 1.63 0.30
C TRP A 38 -6.06 0.23 -0.14
N ASP A 39 -5.45 -0.28 -1.21
CA ASP A 39 -5.76 -1.62 -1.74
C ASP A 39 -5.47 -2.72 -0.72
N MET A 40 -4.51 -2.50 0.18
CA MET A 40 -4.22 -3.40 1.31
C MET A 40 -5.26 -3.35 2.44
N SER A 41 -6.07 -2.29 2.53
CA SER A 41 -7.10 -2.13 3.57
C SER A 41 -8.27 -3.10 3.34
N SER A 42 -9.05 -3.42 4.37
CA SER A 42 -10.27 -4.21 4.17
C SER A 42 -11.40 -3.36 3.58
N ALA A 43 -11.36 -2.04 3.77
CA ALA A 43 -12.33 -1.10 3.21
C ALA A 43 -12.39 -1.14 1.68
N SER A 44 -11.24 -1.32 1.00
CA SER A 44 -11.14 -1.37 -0.48
C SER A 44 -12.04 -2.41 -1.14
N ARG A 45 -12.44 -3.45 -0.40
CA ARG A 45 -13.31 -4.53 -0.89
C ARG A 45 -14.79 -4.14 -0.93
N SER A 46 -15.16 -3.05 -0.29
CA SER A 46 -16.56 -2.65 -0.06
C SER A 46 -16.81 -1.16 -0.26
N CYS A 47 -15.78 -0.42 -0.67
CA CYS A 47 -15.85 1.01 -0.95
C CYS A 47 -15.17 1.30 -2.29
N ASP A 48 -15.79 2.18 -3.08
CA ASP A 48 -15.13 2.86 -4.20
C ASP A 48 -14.45 4.13 -3.66
N ALA A 49 -13.25 4.48 -4.16
CA ALA A 49 -12.51 5.63 -3.62
C ALA A 49 -11.70 6.39 -4.68
N LEU A 50 -11.63 7.71 -4.50
CA LEU A 50 -10.63 8.59 -5.11
C LEU A 50 -9.55 8.90 -4.08
N ILE A 51 -8.28 8.70 -4.44
CA ILE A 51 -7.15 8.75 -3.51
C ILE A 51 -5.99 9.54 -4.12
N TRP A 52 -5.43 10.45 -3.34
CA TRP A 52 -4.24 11.22 -3.70
C TRP A 52 -3.43 11.58 -2.45
N LYS A 53 -2.16 11.90 -2.62
CA LYS A 53 -1.30 12.36 -1.52
C LYS A 53 -1.59 13.82 -1.19
N ILE A 54 -1.33 14.17 0.06
CA ILE A 54 -1.20 15.56 0.49
C ILE A 54 0.05 15.67 1.37
N GLY A 55 1.04 16.43 0.88
CA GLY A 55 2.36 16.50 1.49
C GLY A 55 3.08 15.15 1.49
N ASP A 56 3.97 14.96 2.45
CA ASP A 56 4.91 13.82 2.44
C ASP A 56 4.45 12.61 3.26
N THR A 57 3.34 12.73 4.00
CA THR A 57 2.94 11.70 4.99
C THR A 57 1.44 11.42 5.05
N THR A 58 0.63 12.10 4.25
CA THR A 58 -0.83 12.03 4.34
C THR A 58 -1.45 11.65 3.01
N CYS A 59 -2.49 10.82 3.07
CA CYS A 59 -3.34 10.47 1.94
C CYS A 59 -4.72 11.09 2.15
N ALA A 60 -5.23 11.78 1.15
CA ALA A 60 -6.62 12.19 1.07
C ALA A 60 -7.43 11.10 0.36
N ILE A 61 -8.59 10.77 0.93
CA ILE A 61 -9.45 9.70 0.47
C ILE A 61 -10.89 10.20 0.46
N THR A 62 -11.52 10.19 -0.71
CA THR A 62 -12.96 10.38 -0.87
C THR A 62 -13.57 9.03 -1.19
N ALA A 63 -14.36 8.47 -0.25
CA ALA A 63 -14.87 7.10 -0.36
C ALA A 63 -16.41 7.03 -0.37
N LEU A 64 -16.93 6.14 -1.21
CA LEU A 64 -18.31 5.70 -1.28
C LEU A 64 -18.37 4.26 -0.77
N CYS A 65 -18.88 4.05 0.44
CA CYS A 65 -18.82 2.76 1.13
C CYS A 65 -20.20 2.09 1.23
N ARG A 66 -20.28 0.79 0.94
CA ARG A 66 -21.53 0.01 1.01
C ARG A 66 -21.85 -0.41 2.45
N VAL A 67 -23.07 -0.16 2.91
CA VAL A 67 -23.60 -0.75 4.15
C VAL A 67 -23.97 -2.22 3.91
N ALA A 68 -23.74 -3.11 4.87
CA ALA A 68 -24.17 -4.51 4.75
C ALA A 68 -25.69 -4.58 4.52
N HIS A 69 -26.11 -5.10 3.37
CA HIS A 69 -27.52 -5.14 2.93
C HIS A 69 -28.21 -3.76 2.83
N GLY A 70 -27.45 -2.69 2.64
CA GLY A 70 -27.96 -1.32 2.64
C GLY A 70 -27.44 -0.45 1.51
N PRO A 71 -27.67 0.87 1.61
CA PRO A 71 -27.24 1.84 0.61
C PRO A 71 -25.72 2.05 0.62
N VAL A 72 -25.24 2.85 -0.33
CA VAL A 72 -23.89 3.39 -0.32
C VAL A 72 -23.90 4.71 0.45
N VAL A 73 -22.89 4.92 1.31
CA VAL A 73 -22.70 6.12 2.12
C VAL A 73 -21.46 6.87 1.63
N GLU A 74 -21.62 8.16 1.38
CA GLU A 74 -20.53 9.06 1.03
C GLU A 74 -19.81 9.54 2.30
N ASN A 75 -18.49 9.35 2.36
CA ASN A 75 -17.68 9.73 3.52
C ASN A 75 -17.07 11.14 3.42
N GLY A 76 -17.31 11.85 2.31
CA GLY A 76 -16.58 13.07 1.97
C GLY A 76 -15.07 12.82 1.84
N THR A 77 -14.30 13.89 1.66
CA THR A 77 -12.84 13.81 1.66
C THR A 77 -12.31 13.75 3.09
N ARG A 78 -11.53 12.73 3.39
CA ARG A 78 -10.89 12.53 4.70
C ARG A 78 -9.39 12.35 4.55
N PHE A 79 -8.64 12.77 5.57
CA PHE A 79 -7.18 12.77 5.56
C PHE A 79 -6.67 11.74 6.55
N PHE A 80 -5.84 10.81 6.06
CA PHE A 80 -5.26 9.75 6.88
C PHE A 80 -3.74 9.78 6.76
N PRO A 81 -3.00 9.61 7.88
CA PRO A 81 -1.57 9.35 7.79
C PRO A 81 -1.33 8.10 6.94
N TYR A 82 -0.34 8.13 6.04
CA TYR A 82 0.02 7.02 5.15
C TYR A 82 0.15 5.69 5.90
N SER A 83 0.75 5.72 7.10
CA SER A 83 0.93 4.55 7.97
C SER A 83 -0.36 3.91 8.48
N LYS A 84 -1.49 4.62 8.40
CA LYS A 84 -2.81 4.18 8.86
C LYS A 84 -3.74 3.75 7.73
N VAL A 85 -3.43 4.07 6.47
CA VAL A 85 -4.33 3.81 5.33
C VAL A 85 -4.64 2.31 5.17
N SER A 86 -3.65 1.44 5.31
CA SER A 86 -3.86 -0.01 5.22
C SER A 86 -4.68 -0.61 6.38
N GLN A 87 -5.00 0.20 7.39
CA GLN A 87 -5.77 -0.21 8.58
C GLN A 87 -7.22 0.27 8.50
N LEU A 88 -7.61 0.85 7.35
CA LEU A 88 -8.96 1.35 7.14
C LEU A 88 -9.94 0.19 6.97
N VAL A 89 -11.10 0.38 7.59
CA VAL A 89 -12.23 -0.55 7.56
C VAL A 89 -13.49 0.22 7.16
N ASN A 90 -14.43 -0.48 6.54
CA ASN A 90 -15.78 0.01 6.33
C ASN A 90 -16.67 -0.44 7.49
N CYS A 91 -17.16 0.51 8.29
CA CYS A 91 -18.06 0.29 9.40
C CYS A 91 -19.46 0.80 9.06
N ASP A 92 -20.27 -0.06 8.47
CA ASP A 92 -21.63 0.25 8.02
C ASP A 92 -21.70 1.55 7.23
N GLY A 93 -20.86 1.65 6.21
CA GLY A 93 -20.78 2.80 5.33
C GLY A 93 -19.81 3.89 5.81
N TYR A 94 -19.27 3.80 7.03
CA TYR A 94 -18.34 4.80 7.56
C TYR A 94 -16.90 4.28 7.63
N LEU A 95 -15.98 5.03 7.05
CA LEU A 95 -14.56 4.70 7.06
C LEU A 95 -13.98 4.91 8.47
N LYS A 96 -13.29 3.92 9.02
CA LYS A 96 -12.63 4.03 10.34
C LYS A 96 -11.25 3.38 10.32
N THR A 97 -10.42 3.75 11.28
CA THR A 97 -9.19 3.01 11.61
C THR A 97 -9.47 2.10 12.81
N TYR A 98 -8.90 0.90 12.84
CA TYR A 98 -8.94 -0.04 13.99
C TYR A 98 -10.24 -0.79 14.25
N GLY A 99 -11.14 -0.89 13.28
CA GLY A 99 -12.34 -1.70 13.40
C GLY A 99 -13.62 -0.90 13.63
N CYS A 100 -14.69 -1.66 13.80
CA CYS A 100 -16.03 -1.22 14.18
C CYS A 100 -16.27 -1.74 15.60
#